data_AF-A0A7E6CJA4-F1
#
_entry.id   AF-A0A7E6CJA4-F1
#
_cell.length_a   1.000
_cell.length_b   1.000
_cell.length_c   1.000
_cell.angle_alpha   90.00
_cell.angle_beta   90.00
_cell.angle_gamma   90.00
#
_symmetry.space_group_name_H-M   'P 1'
#
loop_
_entity.id
_entity.type
_entity.pdbx_description
1 polymer ?
#
loop_
_entity_poly.entity_id
_entity_poly.type
_entity_poly.pdbx_seq_one_letter_code
_entity_poly.pdbx_strand_id
1 'polypeptide(L)'
;MVNVDGSRRHTFPEVFSEDEDPAGLAVFENSFFWANGTQLFQTSPRTPKERTMLLNASVSAFSVLHKSQQPKSRYSACVPGSCSHLCLLSPVHPKGYKCACPEGMSLLPSGTCSDLKLVFSSGKRLYVLKVGFMGTAIERTLVQEHPRNIYLLDVDWKRDLVYWTNAEGHLFCSTGYSGEKQEIWTEQTVCSANVDIATGHLFWLACDRSVIQRMRIAGPDTRALYRASSIILHLLLDWPKRVLYWVESGKHLQSMTLDGKNRQEVWRGTWTADTHMALDLGSSSILWTTRGLGKHHAASAVGRSLRG
;
A
#
# COMPACT_ATOMS: atom_id res chain seq x y z
N MET A 1 20.37 -14.30 38.38
CA MET A 1 18.99 -13.88 38.09
C MET A 1 18.87 -12.38 38.17
N VAL A 2 18.06 -11.79 37.30
CA VAL A 2 17.74 -10.37 37.27
C VAL A 2 16.26 -10.27 36.91
N ASN A 3 15.57 -9.24 37.39
CA ASN A 3 14.22 -8.97 36.95
C ASN A 3 14.21 -8.63 35.45
N VAL A 4 13.05 -8.80 34.79
CA VAL A 4 12.89 -8.48 33.36
C VAL A 4 13.15 -7.00 33.03
N ASP A 5 13.04 -6.12 34.02
CA ASP A 5 13.36 -4.69 33.93
C ASP A 5 14.84 -4.37 34.19
N GLY A 6 15.68 -5.38 34.43
CA GLY A 6 17.10 -5.23 34.74
C GLY A 6 17.41 -4.97 36.22
N SER A 7 16.41 -4.82 37.08
CA SER A 7 16.61 -4.58 38.52
C SER A 7 16.92 -5.86 39.31
N ARG A 8 17.41 -5.70 40.54
CA ARG A 8 17.66 -6.78 41.53
C ARG A 8 18.50 -7.95 40.97
N ARG A 9 19.72 -7.64 40.55
CA ARG A 9 20.69 -8.65 40.12
C ARG A 9 21.14 -9.52 41.29
N HIS A 10 21.06 -10.83 41.13
CA HIS A 10 21.59 -11.87 42.02
C HIS A 10 22.51 -12.80 41.23
N THR A 11 23.68 -13.12 41.80
CA THR A 11 24.70 -13.98 41.15
C THR A 11 24.80 -15.32 41.87
N PHE A 12 25.11 -16.39 41.13
CA PHE A 12 25.31 -17.74 41.67
C PHE A 12 26.73 -18.21 41.34
N PRO A 13 27.75 -17.72 42.07
CA PRO A 13 29.16 -17.94 41.71
C PRO A 13 29.58 -19.40 41.82
N GLU A 14 28.93 -20.18 42.67
CA GLU A 14 29.29 -21.59 42.90
C GLU A 14 28.66 -22.58 41.90
N VAL A 15 27.84 -22.10 40.95
CA VAL A 15 27.15 -22.96 39.96
C VAL A 15 28.04 -23.30 38.76
N PHE A 16 28.89 -22.36 38.36
CA PHE A 16 29.81 -22.52 37.23
C PHE A 16 31.24 -22.52 37.74
N SER A 17 32.09 -23.38 37.16
CA SER A 17 33.54 -23.27 37.37
C SER A 17 34.04 -22.00 36.68
N GLU A 18 35.09 -21.34 37.21
CA GLU A 18 35.62 -20.08 36.64
C GLU A 18 36.03 -20.21 35.15
N ASP A 19 36.38 -21.43 34.70
CA ASP A 19 36.81 -21.75 33.34
C ASP A 19 35.72 -22.36 32.44
N GLU A 20 34.46 -22.44 32.90
CA GLU A 20 33.36 -23.00 32.10
C GLU A 20 32.71 -21.94 31.20
N ASP A 21 32.66 -22.22 29.89
CA ASP A 21 31.92 -21.42 28.91
C ASP A 21 30.63 -22.15 28.48
N PRO A 22 29.46 -21.80 29.06
CA PRO A 22 28.22 -22.51 28.79
C PRO A 22 27.63 -22.16 27.41
N ALA A 23 27.47 -23.15 26.54
CA ALA A 23 26.82 -23.04 25.24
C ALA A 23 25.29 -22.86 25.32
N GLY A 24 24.68 -23.20 26.45
CA GLY A 24 23.24 -23.06 26.67
C GLY A 24 22.85 -23.15 28.14
N LEU A 25 21.72 -22.53 28.49
CA LEU A 25 21.19 -22.47 29.85
C LEU A 25 19.67 -22.67 29.85
N ALA A 26 19.14 -23.40 30.83
CA ALA A 26 17.71 -23.48 31.08
C ALA A 26 17.41 -23.59 32.57
N VAL A 27 16.19 -23.18 32.94
CA VAL A 27 15.67 -23.29 34.30
C VAL A 27 14.36 -24.06 34.25
N PHE A 28 14.24 -25.07 35.10
CA PHE A 28 12.99 -25.79 35.29
C PHE A 28 12.81 -26.11 36.75
N GLU A 29 11.62 -25.75 37.27
CA GLU A 29 11.32 -25.84 38.71
C GLU A 29 12.42 -25.17 39.53
N ASN A 30 13.09 -25.92 40.43
CA ASN A 30 14.18 -25.42 41.27
C ASN A 30 15.54 -26.01 40.85
N SER A 31 15.73 -26.20 39.54
CA SER A 31 16.96 -26.72 38.95
C SER A 31 17.47 -25.81 37.83
N PHE A 32 18.79 -25.63 37.81
CA PHE A 32 19.54 -25.02 36.72
C PHE A 32 20.16 -26.11 35.86
N PHE A 33 20.07 -25.94 34.55
CA PHE A 33 20.66 -26.82 33.55
C PHE A 33 21.59 -26.00 32.69
N TRP A 34 22.76 -26.56 32.34
CA TRP A 34 23.69 -25.90 31.41
C TRP A 34 24.50 -26.94 30.63
N ALA A 35 24.93 -26.54 29.44
CA ALA A 35 25.82 -27.33 28.61
C ALA A 35 27.14 -26.59 28.42
N ASN A 36 28.29 -27.26 28.55
CA ASN A 36 29.62 -26.68 28.34
C ASN A 36 30.23 -27.05 26.97
N GLY A 37 29.39 -27.48 26.01
CA GLY A 37 29.80 -27.91 24.67
C GLY A 37 30.11 -29.40 24.54
N THR A 38 30.51 -30.08 25.62
CA THR A 38 30.81 -31.53 25.63
C THR A 38 29.98 -32.32 26.64
N GLN A 39 29.35 -31.65 27.60
CA GLN A 39 28.59 -32.24 28.69
C GLN A 39 27.37 -31.39 29.02
N LEU A 40 26.32 -32.03 29.56
CA LEU A 40 25.13 -31.38 30.10
C LEU A 40 25.07 -31.65 31.60
N PHE A 41 24.84 -30.60 32.38
CA PHE A 41 24.78 -30.65 33.84
C PHE A 41 23.45 -30.16 34.38
N GLN A 42 23.17 -30.54 35.62
CA GLN A 42 22.09 -30.02 36.44
C GLN A 42 22.56 -29.76 37.87
N THR A 43 22.05 -28.70 38.48
CA THR A 43 22.21 -28.44 39.91
C THR A 43 20.98 -27.72 40.49
N SER A 44 20.85 -27.68 41.81
CA SER A 44 19.85 -26.86 42.48
C SER A 44 20.46 -25.53 42.94
N PRO A 45 19.74 -24.39 42.81
CA PRO A 45 20.21 -23.11 43.36
C PRO A 45 20.42 -23.13 44.88
N ARG A 46 19.84 -24.11 45.59
CA ARG A 46 19.98 -24.28 47.04
C ARG A 46 21.23 -25.06 47.45
N THR A 47 21.74 -25.91 46.56
CA THR A 47 22.92 -26.76 46.77
C THR A 47 23.85 -26.67 45.55
N PRO A 48 24.35 -25.48 45.20
CA PRO A 48 25.06 -25.24 43.94
C PRO A 48 26.35 -26.07 43.78
N LYS A 49 26.95 -26.52 44.89
CA LYS A 49 28.15 -27.38 44.89
C LYS A 49 27.86 -28.84 44.47
N GLU A 50 26.60 -29.26 44.55
CA GLU A 50 26.17 -30.61 44.19
C GLU A 50 25.66 -30.61 42.74
N ARG A 51 26.59 -30.75 41.79
CA ARG A 51 26.27 -30.84 40.36
C ARG A 51 26.19 -32.28 39.89
N THR A 52 25.20 -32.56 39.04
CA THR A 52 24.99 -33.86 38.40
C THR A 52 25.27 -33.75 36.90
N MET A 53 26.12 -34.61 36.36
CA MET A 53 26.29 -34.75 34.91
C MET A 53 25.16 -35.62 34.35
N LEU A 54 24.35 -35.04 33.49
CA LEU A 54 23.21 -35.72 32.85
C LEU A 54 23.59 -36.38 31.52
N LEU A 55 24.52 -35.78 30.79
CA LEU A 55 24.96 -36.27 29.49
C LEU A 55 26.45 -35.96 29.28
N ASN A 56 27.18 -36.90 28.70
CA ASN A 56 28.57 -36.76 28.28
C ASN A 56 28.67 -36.88 26.75
N ALA A 57 28.21 -35.85 26.04
CA ALA A 57 28.21 -35.78 24.59
C ALA A 57 28.18 -34.31 24.14
N SER A 58 28.62 -34.04 22.91
CA SER A 58 28.61 -32.67 22.40
C SER A 58 27.21 -32.08 22.32
N VAL A 59 27.01 -30.91 22.94
CA VAL A 59 25.72 -30.20 22.98
C VAL A 59 25.93 -28.74 22.59
N SER A 60 25.36 -28.34 21.45
CA SER A 60 25.38 -26.96 20.96
C SER A 60 24.21 -26.11 21.45
N ALA A 61 23.05 -26.74 21.69
CA ALA A 61 21.86 -26.09 22.24
C ALA A 61 20.94 -27.15 22.89
N PHE A 62 20.15 -26.74 23.87
CA PHE A 62 19.10 -27.56 24.45
C PHE A 62 17.94 -26.70 24.96
N SER A 63 16.80 -27.32 25.25
CA SER A 63 15.63 -26.66 25.82
C SER A 63 14.84 -27.63 26.68
N VAL A 64 14.18 -27.12 27.72
CA VAL A 64 13.33 -27.94 28.58
C VAL A 64 11.97 -28.15 27.92
N LEU A 65 11.64 -29.40 27.61
CA LEU A 65 10.33 -29.77 27.05
C LEU A 65 9.35 -30.11 28.18
N HIS A 66 8.59 -29.11 28.65
CA HIS A 66 7.50 -29.33 29.59
C HIS A 66 6.38 -28.31 29.41
N LYS A 67 5.11 -28.71 29.59
CA LYS A 67 3.93 -27.84 29.38
C LYS A 67 3.94 -26.55 30.21
N SER A 68 4.58 -26.56 31.38
CA SER A 68 4.68 -25.37 32.25
C SER A 68 5.65 -24.30 31.73
N GLN A 69 6.54 -24.64 30.78
CA GLN A 69 7.40 -23.68 30.10
C GLN A 69 6.65 -22.86 29.04
N GLN A 70 5.42 -23.25 28.70
CA GLN A 70 4.55 -22.55 27.75
C GLN A 70 3.14 -22.39 28.37
N PRO A 71 3.02 -21.60 29.46
CA PRO A 71 1.74 -21.43 30.14
C PRO A 71 0.73 -20.75 29.22
N LYS A 72 -0.49 -21.32 29.14
CA LYS A 72 -1.59 -20.71 28.39
C LYS A 72 -2.07 -19.46 29.11
N SER A 73 -2.10 -18.32 28.41
CA SER A 73 -2.75 -17.12 28.93
C SER A 73 -4.26 -17.35 29.09
N ARG A 74 -4.85 -16.83 30.17
CA ARG A 74 -6.32 -16.78 30.34
C ARG A 74 -6.98 -15.80 29.37
N TYR A 75 -6.24 -14.77 28.94
CA TYR A 75 -6.70 -13.75 28.01
C TYR A 75 -5.68 -13.65 26.86
N SER A 76 -6.02 -14.20 25.70
CA SER A 76 -5.21 -13.99 24.49
C SER A 76 -5.60 -12.64 23.88
N ALA A 77 -4.64 -11.72 23.76
CA ALA A 77 -4.86 -10.48 23.03
C ALA A 77 -5.13 -10.74 21.54
N CYS A 78 -4.51 -11.79 20.99
CA CYS A 78 -4.70 -12.24 19.62
C CYS A 78 -5.74 -13.37 19.58
N VAL A 79 -7.02 -13.01 19.48
CA VAL A 79 -8.09 -13.97 19.16
C VAL A 79 -8.25 -14.11 17.64
N PRO A 80 -8.72 -15.27 17.13
CA PRO A 80 -9.03 -15.42 15.71
C PRO A 80 -9.88 -14.27 15.19
N GLY A 81 -9.46 -13.64 14.08
CA GLY A 81 -10.12 -12.47 13.50
C GLY A 81 -9.67 -11.10 14.04
N SER A 82 -8.77 -11.05 15.03
CA SER A 82 -8.22 -9.77 15.55
C SER A 82 -7.44 -8.97 14.50
N CYS A 83 -6.81 -9.68 13.56
CA CYS A 83 -6.06 -9.15 12.43
C CYS A 83 -6.34 -10.00 11.20
N SER A 84 -6.21 -9.41 10.01
CA SER A 84 -6.37 -10.16 8.75
C SER A 84 -5.27 -11.19 8.49
N HIS A 85 -4.03 -10.92 8.94
CA HIS A 85 -2.86 -11.76 8.66
C HIS A 85 -2.07 -12.04 9.95
N LEU A 86 -1.21 -11.11 10.38
CA LEU A 86 -0.35 -11.32 11.54
C LEU A 86 -0.84 -10.50 12.73
N CYS A 87 -1.00 -11.16 13.88
CA CYS A 87 -1.30 -10.54 15.16
C CYS A 87 -0.07 -10.66 16.06
N LEU A 88 0.58 -9.54 16.36
CA LEU A 88 1.78 -9.48 17.17
C LEU A 88 1.45 -8.90 18.54
N LEU A 89 1.80 -9.61 19.60
CA LEU A 89 1.65 -9.11 20.96
C LEU A 89 2.43 -7.80 21.14
N SER A 90 1.85 -6.83 21.83
CA SER A 90 2.45 -5.53 22.05
C SER A 90 2.19 -5.08 23.50
N PRO A 91 3.25 -4.86 24.31
CA PRO A 91 3.09 -4.39 25.68
C PRO A 91 2.67 -2.91 25.76
N VAL A 92 2.82 -2.17 24.67
CA VAL A 92 2.55 -0.72 24.59
C VAL A 92 1.23 -0.38 23.92
N HIS A 93 0.69 -1.29 23.09
CA HIS A 93 -0.54 -1.02 22.37
C HIS A 93 -1.74 -1.22 23.30
N PRO A 94 -2.75 -0.32 23.34
CA PRO A 94 -3.88 -0.43 24.27
C PRO A 94 -4.67 -1.74 24.16
N LYS A 95 -4.70 -2.35 22.98
CA LYS A 95 -5.34 -3.65 22.73
C LYS A 95 -4.50 -4.86 23.18
N GLY A 96 -3.25 -4.66 23.60
CA GLY A 96 -2.29 -5.73 23.89
C GLY A 96 -1.68 -6.40 22.65
N TYR A 97 -2.08 -5.96 21.45
CA TYR A 97 -1.56 -6.47 20.18
C TYR A 97 -1.54 -5.37 19.09
N LYS A 98 -0.73 -5.60 18.05
CA LYS A 98 -0.72 -4.83 16.80
C LYS A 98 -0.86 -5.78 15.61
N CYS A 99 -1.57 -5.34 14.57
CA CYS A 99 -1.60 -6.06 13.32
C CYS A 99 -0.36 -5.76 12.48
N ALA A 100 0.13 -6.76 11.77
CA ALA A 100 1.21 -6.62 10.81
C ALA A 100 0.84 -7.36 9.52
N CYS A 101 1.43 -6.90 8.42
CA CYS A 101 1.22 -7.49 7.11
C CYS A 101 2.43 -8.32 6.70
N PRO A 102 2.21 -9.40 5.92
CA PRO A 102 3.28 -10.10 5.24
C PRO A 102 4.06 -9.15 4.32
N GLU A 103 5.21 -9.62 3.87
CA GLU A 103 6.05 -8.87 2.94
C GLU A 103 5.28 -8.49 1.66
N GLY A 104 5.44 -7.24 1.22
CA GLY A 104 4.78 -6.71 0.01
C GLY A 104 3.33 -6.25 0.20
N MET A 105 2.79 -6.34 1.42
CA MET A 105 1.45 -5.85 1.75
C MET A 105 1.51 -4.61 2.64
N SER A 106 0.52 -3.74 2.49
CA SER A 106 0.33 -2.56 3.33
C SER A 106 -0.85 -2.77 4.28
N LEU A 107 -0.67 -2.36 5.54
CA LEU A 107 -1.73 -2.38 6.53
C LEU A 107 -2.67 -1.19 6.31
N LEU A 108 -3.93 -1.48 6.04
CA LEU A 108 -4.99 -0.47 5.94
C LEU A 108 -5.44 -0.01 7.32
N PRO A 109 -6.04 1.19 7.45
CA PRO A 109 -6.59 1.69 8.72
C PRO A 109 -7.64 0.76 9.36
N SER A 110 -8.30 -0.07 8.54
CA SER A 110 -9.22 -1.12 8.98
C SER A 110 -8.54 -2.29 9.72
N GLY A 111 -7.21 -2.37 9.74
CA GLY A 111 -6.46 -3.52 10.28
C GLY A 111 -6.34 -4.69 9.30
N THR A 112 -6.75 -4.49 8.04
CA THR A 112 -6.64 -5.47 6.96
C THR A 112 -5.42 -5.21 6.09
N CYS A 113 -4.77 -6.26 5.60
CA CYS A 113 -3.64 -6.13 4.69
C CYS A 113 -4.11 -6.15 3.24
N SER A 114 -3.49 -5.31 2.42
CA SER A 114 -3.76 -5.23 0.98
C SER A 114 -2.47 -5.14 0.19
N ASP A 115 -2.46 -5.76 -0.99
CA ASP A 115 -1.34 -5.69 -1.92
C ASP A 115 -1.30 -4.34 -2.63
N LEU A 116 -0.10 -3.78 -2.83
CA LEU A 116 0.07 -2.67 -3.75
C LEU A 116 0.12 -3.21 -5.19
N LYS A 117 -0.76 -2.69 -6.05
CA LYS A 117 -0.84 -3.08 -7.46
C LYS A 117 -0.73 -1.84 -8.34
N LEU A 118 0.08 -1.93 -9.40
CA LEU A 118 0.15 -0.93 -10.46
C LEU A 118 -0.45 -1.51 -11.74
N VAL A 119 -1.35 -0.77 -12.37
CA VAL A 119 -1.89 -1.14 -13.68
C VAL A 119 -1.20 -0.30 -14.73
N PHE A 120 -0.75 -0.92 -15.83
CA PHE A 120 -0.08 -0.20 -16.91
C PHE A 120 -0.29 -0.85 -18.28
N SER A 121 -0.37 -0.02 -19.31
CA SER A 121 -0.36 -0.46 -20.70
C SER A 121 1.07 -0.42 -21.26
N SER A 122 1.46 -1.43 -22.04
CA SER A 122 2.74 -1.51 -22.73
C SER A 122 2.51 -2.01 -24.16
N GLY A 123 2.48 -1.08 -25.11
CA GLY A 123 2.14 -1.37 -26.51
C GLY A 123 0.72 -1.91 -26.61
N LYS A 124 0.59 -3.19 -26.94
CA LYS A 124 -0.71 -3.86 -27.18
C LYS A 124 -1.30 -4.56 -25.97
N ARG A 125 -0.65 -4.46 -24.82
CA ARG A 125 -0.92 -5.31 -23.64
C ARG A 125 -1.15 -4.48 -22.39
N LEU A 126 -2.09 -4.93 -21.58
CA LEU A 126 -2.43 -4.36 -20.28
C LEU A 126 -1.93 -5.31 -19.19
N TYR A 127 -1.26 -4.78 -18.19
CA TYR A 127 -0.65 -5.55 -17.11
C TYR A 127 -1.05 -5.02 -15.75
N VAL A 128 -1.06 -5.93 -14.78
CA VAL A 128 -1.04 -5.62 -13.35
C VAL A 128 0.31 -6.06 -12.80
N LEU A 129 0.99 -5.16 -12.09
CA LEU A 129 2.23 -5.42 -11.39
C LEU A 129 1.96 -5.39 -9.89
N LYS A 130 2.20 -6.51 -9.20
CA LYS A 130 2.24 -6.56 -7.74
C LYS A 130 3.58 -6.02 -7.27
N VAL A 131 3.53 -4.99 -6.43
CA VAL A 131 4.71 -4.29 -5.91
C VAL A 131 4.96 -4.73 -4.48
N GLY A 132 6.18 -5.20 -4.24
CA GLY A 132 6.68 -5.67 -2.96
C GLY A 132 7.27 -4.57 -2.09
N PHE A 133 7.91 -5.01 -1.01
CA PHE A 133 8.63 -4.11 -0.12
C PHE A 133 9.73 -3.35 -0.88
N MET A 134 9.92 -2.07 -0.53
CA MET A 134 10.87 -1.15 -1.18
C MET A 134 10.68 -0.96 -2.70
N GLY A 135 9.49 -1.25 -3.23
CA GLY A 135 9.19 -1.03 -4.64
C GLY A 135 9.66 -2.13 -5.58
N THR A 136 10.01 -3.31 -5.05
CA THR A 136 10.40 -4.47 -5.87
C THR A 136 9.22 -5.00 -6.68
N ALA A 137 9.46 -5.38 -7.93
CA ALA A 137 8.45 -6.06 -8.74
C ALA A 137 8.36 -7.53 -8.32
N ILE A 138 7.23 -7.96 -7.74
CA ILE A 138 7.04 -9.36 -7.32
C ILE A 138 6.49 -10.19 -8.49
N GLU A 139 5.38 -9.73 -9.07
CA GLU A 139 4.64 -10.50 -10.06
C GLU A 139 4.02 -9.56 -11.09
N ARG A 140 4.12 -9.92 -12.37
CA ARG A 140 3.49 -9.21 -13.49
C ARG A 140 2.48 -10.13 -14.18
N THR A 141 1.21 -9.77 -14.11
CA THR A 141 0.11 -10.54 -14.69
C THR A 141 -0.42 -9.82 -15.94
N LEU A 142 -0.58 -10.55 -17.04
CA LEU A 142 -1.24 -10.04 -18.25
C LEU A 142 -2.76 -10.01 -18.01
N VAL A 143 -3.37 -8.86 -18.20
CA VAL A 143 -4.83 -8.67 -18.07
C VAL A 143 -5.50 -8.80 -19.42
N GLN A 144 -4.96 -8.12 -20.43
CA GLN A 144 -5.57 -8.04 -21.77
C GLN A 144 -4.48 -7.88 -22.84
N GLU A 145 -4.72 -8.48 -24.00
CA GLU A 145 -3.97 -8.23 -25.24
C GLU A 145 -4.91 -7.77 -26.35
N HIS A 146 -4.44 -6.85 -27.19
CA HIS A 146 -5.20 -6.27 -28.30
C HIS A 146 -4.41 -6.39 -29.62
N PRO A 147 -5.06 -6.36 -30.80
CA PRO A 147 -4.34 -6.41 -32.08
C PRO A 147 -3.43 -5.20 -32.35
N ARG A 148 -3.78 -4.05 -31.76
CA ARG A 148 -3.09 -2.75 -31.88
C ARG A 148 -2.75 -2.18 -30.51
N ASN A 149 -2.03 -1.07 -30.49
CA ASN A 149 -1.67 -0.41 -29.23
C ASN A 149 -2.91 -0.02 -28.45
N ILE A 150 -2.78 -0.05 -27.12
CA ILE A 150 -3.80 0.40 -26.18
C ILE A 150 -3.20 1.41 -25.21
N TYR A 151 -4.07 2.24 -24.64
CA TYR A 151 -3.69 3.28 -23.69
C TYR A 151 -4.56 3.17 -22.45
N LEU A 152 -3.95 2.87 -21.30
CA LEU A 152 -4.62 2.89 -20.01
C LEU A 152 -5.15 4.30 -19.73
N LEU A 153 -6.40 4.39 -19.27
CA LEU A 153 -7.02 5.65 -18.86
C LEU A 153 -7.13 5.74 -17.33
N ASP A 154 -7.84 4.80 -16.70
CA ASP A 154 -8.06 4.81 -15.25
C ASP A 154 -8.51 3.44 -14.72
N VAL A 155 -8.60 3.31 -13.38
CA VAL A 155 -8.97 2.07 -12.67
C VAL A 155 -10.02 2.35 -11.61
N ASP A 156 -11.13 1.61 -11.64
CA ASP A 156 -12.10 1.55 -10.55
C ASP A 156 -11.82 0.35 -9.64
N TRP A 157 -11.00 0.56 -8.63
CA TRP A 157 -10.63 -0.48 -7.66
C TRP A 157 -11.82 -0.98 -6.82
N LYS A 158 -12.89 -0.19 -6.69
CA LYS A 158 -14.06 -0.56 -5.90
C LYS A 158 -14.95 -1.55 -6.66
N ARG A 159 -15.03 -1.40 -7.98
CA ARG A 159 -15.80 -2.27 -8.88
C ARG A 159 -14.95 -3.27 -9.64
N ASP A 160 -13.64 -3.24 -9.40
CA ASP A 160 -12.64 -4.08 -10.07
C ASP A 160 -12.65 -3.92 -11.60
N LEU A 161 -12.70 -2.66 -12.06
CA LEU A 161 -12.74 -2.32 -13.49
C LEU A 161 -11.46 -1.60 -13.91
N VAL A 162 -10.95 -1.92 -15.10
CA VAL A 162 -9.89 -1.15 -15.76
C VAL A 162 -10.43 -0.56 -17.05
N TYR A 163 -10.14 0.71 -17.32
CA TYR A 163 -10.55 1.43 -18.53
C TYR A 163 -9.35 1.74 -19.42
N TRP A 164 -9.47 1.46 -20.71
CA TRP A 164 -8.44 1.77 -21.69
C TRP A 164 -9.06 2.11 -23.04
N THR A 165 -8.25 2.70 -23.93
CA THR A 165 -8.61 2.86 -25.33
C THR A 165 -7.71 2.05 -26.26
N ASN A 166 -8.19 1.72 -27.45
CA ASN A 166 -7.33 1.25 -28.54
C ASN A 166 -6.67 2.43 -29.27
N ALA A 167 -5.89 2.13 -30.31
CA ALA A 167 -5.21 3.13 -31.12
C ALA A 167 -6.17 4.10 -31.84
N GLU A 168 -7.40 3.67 -32.08
CA GLU A 168 -8.47 4.44 -32.70
C GLU A 168 -9.25 5.30 -31.70
N GLY A 169 -9.01 5.15 -30.39
CA GLY A 169 -9.68 5.90 -29.33
C GLY A 169 -11.04 5.34 -28.91
N HIS A 170 -11.37 4.10 -29.29
CA HIS A 170 -12.57 3.41 -28.79
C HIS A 170 -12.34 3.01 -27.33
N LEU A 171 -13.33 3.25 -26.47
CA LEU A 171 -13.26 3.00 -25.04
C LEU A 171 -13.66 1.57 -24.69
N PHE A 172 -12.87 0.92 -23.85
CA PHE A 172 -13.13 -0.42 -23.34
C PHE A 172 -13.02 -0.47 -21.82
N CYS A 173 -13.71 -1.45 -21.22
CA CYS A 173 -13.48 -1.86 -19.84
C CYS A 173 -13.42 -3.38 -19.70
N SER A 174 -12.82 -3.86 -18.61
CA SER A 174 -12.84 -5.27 -18.21
C SER A 174 -12.99 -5.37 -16.69
N THR A 175 -13.75 -6.36 -16.23
CA THR A 175 -13.92 -6.73 -14.82
C THR A 175 -12.85 -7.71 -14.36
N GLY A 176 -12.50 -7.69 -13.08
CA GLY A 176 -11.91 -8.86 -12.42
C GLY A 176 -10.48 -9.21 -12.81
N TYR A 177 -9.84 -8.37 -13.64
CA TYR A 177 -8.66 -8.75 -14.41
C TYR A 177 -8.84 -10.06 -15.21
N SER A 178 -10.10 -10.48 -15.45
CA SER A 178 -10.47 -11.82 -15.92
C SER A 178 -10.52 -11.94 -17.44
N GLY A 179 -10.09 -10.91 -18.17
CA GLY A 179 -9.92 -10.90 -19.62
C GLY A 179 -11.21 -10.71 -20.44
N GLU A 180 -12.39 -10.73 -19.81
CA GLU A 180 -13.63 -10.39 -20.52
C GLU A 180 -13.68 -8.87 -20.72
N LYS A 181 -13.60 -8.43 -21.98
CA LYS A 181 -13.62 -7.02 -22.37
C LYS A 181 -15.01 -6.63 -22.89
N GLN A 182 -15.42 -5.43 -22.54
CA GLN A 182 -16.62 -4.78 -23.05
C GLN A 182 -16.24 -3.46 -23.71
N GLU A 183 -16.74 -3.23 -24.93
CA GLU A 183 -16.65 -1.91 -25.56
C GLU A 183 -17.74 -0.99 -24.99
N ILE A 184 -17.34 0.21 -24.59
CA ILE A 184 -18.24 1.27 -24.12
C ILE A 184 -18.41 2.23 -25.28
N TRP A 185 -19.61 2.28 -25.85
CA TRP A 185 -19.89 3.16 -26.97
C TRP A 185 -19.85 4.63 -26.57
N THR A 186 -19.17 5.45 -27.38
CA THR A 186 -19.07 6.90 -27.22
C THR A 186 -19.29 7.60 -28.56
N GLU A 187 -19.92 8.78 -28.53
CA GLU A 187 -20.17 9.62 -29.73
C GLU A 187 -18.88 10.10 -30.42
N GLN A 188 -17.78 10.17 -29.66
CA GLN A 188 -16.47 10.62 -30.10
C GLN A 188 -15.39 9.71 -29.55
N THR A 189 -14.22 9.72 -30.18
CA THR A 189 -13.04 8.97 -29.72
C THR A 189 -12.51 9.57 -28.42
N VAL A 190 -12.18 8.71 -27.47
CA VAL A 190 -11.74 9.07 -26.11
C VAL A 190 -10.22 9.09 -26.04
N CYS A 191 -9.67 10.17 -25.49
CA CYS A 191 -8.22 10.30 -25.28
C CYS A 191 -7.82 10.48 -23.81
N SER A 192 -8.77 10.78 -22.92
CA SER A 192 -8.54 10.85 -21.48
C SER A 192 -9.86 10.59 -20.77
N ALA A 193 -9.85 9.80 -19.71
CA ALA A 193 -11.00 9.58 -18.85
C ALA A 193 -10.54 9.33 -17.42
N ASN A 194 -11.32 9.81 -16.45
CA ASN A 194 -11.14 9.52 -15.02
C ASN A 194 -12.47 9.00 -14.46
N VAL A 195 -12.41 8.01 -13.57
CA VAL A 195 -13.59 7.39 -12.96
C VAL A 195 -13.87 7.94 -11.57
N ASP A 196 -15.11 8.33 -11.34
CA ASP A 196 -15.59 8.67 -10.01
C ASP A 196 -15.93 7.39 -9.24
N ILE A 197 -14.98 6.92 -8.42
CA ILE A 197 -15.08 5.67 -7.65
C ILE A 197 -16.37 5.59 -6.82
N ALA A 198 -16.91 6.71 -6.33
CA ALA A 198 -18.13 6.67 -5.54
C ALA A 198 -19.34 6.26 -6.39
N THR A 199 -19.46 6.77 -7.62
CA THR A 199 -20.67 6.64 -8.44
C THR A 199 -20.52 5.77 -9.69
N GLY A 200 -19.30 5.55 -10.17
CA GLY A 200 -18.98 4.86 -11.42
C GLY A 200 -19.18 5.71 -12.67
N HIS A 201 -19.37 7.04 -12.55
CA HIS A 201 -19.41 7.91 -13.72
C HIS A 201 -17.99 8.14 -14.26
N LEU A 202 -17.88 8.21 -15.59
CA LEU A 202 -16.65 8.61 -16.27
C LEU A 202 -16.70 10.09 -16.61
N PHE A 203 -15.62 10.79 -16.32
CA PHE A 203 -15.36 12.17 -16.74
C PHE A 203 -14.24 12.15 -17.77
N TRP A 204 -14.56 12.51 -19.00
CA TRP A 204 -13.69 12.22 -20.13
C TRP A 204 -13.55 13.40 -21.11
N LEU A 205 -12.48 13.34 -21.88
CA LEU A 205 -12.16 14.23 -22.98
C LEU A 205 -12.13 13.43 -24.28
N ALA A 206 -12.82 13.96 -25.28
CA ALA A 206 -12.62 13.51 -26.64
C ALA A 206 -11.21 13.84 -27.13
N CYS A 207 -10.77 13.18 -28.21
CA CYS A 207 -9.43 13.40 -28.77
C CYS A 207 -9.21 14.80 -29.37
N ASP A 208 -10.29 15.54 -29.66
CA ASP A 208 -10.22 16.96 -30.00
C ASP A 208 -9.92 17.87 -28.79
N ARG A 209 -10.03 17.32 -27.57
CA ARG A 209 -9.78 17.96 -26.27
C ARG A 209 -10.55 19.28 -26.09
N SER A 210 -11.73 19.40 -26.71
CA SER A 210 -12.51 20.64 -26.72
C SER A 210 -13.65 20.67 -25.70
N VAL A 211 -14.09 19.50 -25.20
CA VAL A 211 -15.22 19.38 -24.27
C VAL A 211 -14.90 18.41 -23.14
N ILE A 212 -15.19 18.81 -21.91
CA ILE A 212 -15.26 17.91 -20.74
C ILE A 212 -16.67 17.32 -20.69
N GLN A 213 -16.76 15.99 -20.75
CA GLN A 213 -18.02 15.26 -20.77
C GLN A 213 -18.12 14.31 -19.57
N ARG A 214 -19.35 13.96 -19.22
CA ARG A 214 -19.67 12.97 -18.20
C ARG A 214 -20.60 11.93 -18.79
N MET A 215 -20.36 10.65 -18.49
CA MET A 215 -21.26 9.56 -18.88
C MET A 215 -21.37 8.48 -17.79
N ARG A 216 -22.39 7.63 -17.92
CA ARG A 216 -22.46 6.35 -17.21
C ARG A 216 -21.97 5.24 -18.13
N ILE A 217 -21.35 4.21 -17.55
CA ILE A 217 -20.84 3.05 -18.30
C ILE A 217 -21.97 2.28 -19.00
N ALA A 218 -23.16 2.24 -18.38
CA ALA A 218 -24.29 1.43 -18.85
C ALA A 218 -25.40 2.22 -19.57
N GLY A 219 -25.13 3.42 -20.12
CA GLY A 219 -26.17 4.15 -20.83
C GLY A 219 -25.69 5.32 -21.70
N PRO A 220 -26.44 5.68 -22.76
CA PRO A 220 -26.07 6.68 -23.75
C PRO A 220 -26.15 8.14 -23.25
N ASP A 221 -26.43 8.37 -21.96
CA ASP A 221 -26.62 9.71 -21.39
C ASP A 221 -25.27 10.41 -21.15
N THR A 222 -24.63 10.80 -22.25
CA THR A 222 -23.43 11.65 -22.25
C THR A 222 -23.83 13.11 -22.12
N ARG A 223 -23.32 13.79 -21.10
CA ARG A 223 -23.58 15.20 -20.83
C ARG A 223 -22.30 16.03 -20.93
N ALA A 224 -22.32 17.08 -21.73
CA ALA A 224 -21.26 18.08 -21.75
C ALA A 224 -21.31 18.95 -20.48
N LEU A 225 -20.16 19.13 -19.82
CA LEU A 225 -20.01 19.95 -18.62
C LEU A 225 -19.32 21.29 -18.92
N TYR A 226 -18.31 21.27 -19.80
CA TYR A 226 -17.55 22.47 -20.15
C TYR A 226 -17.08 22.38 -21.60
N ARG A 227 -17.28 23.46 -22.36
CA ARG A 227 -16.73 23.63 -23.72
C ARG A 227 -15.61 24.65 -23.65
N ALA A 228 -14.41 24.23 -23.99
CA ALA A 228 -13.22 25.05 -23.97
C ALA A 228 -13.15 25.97 -25.19
N SER A 229 -12.45 27.09 -25.04
CA SER A 229 -12.11 28.00 -26.15
C SER A 229 -10.78 27.63 -26.83
N SER A 230 -10.01 26.75 -26.20
CA SER A 230 -8.74 26.21 -26.67
C SER A 230 -8.58 24.74 -26.19
N ILE A 231 -7.45 24.13 -26.47
CA ILE A 231 -7.17 22.74 -26.14
C ILE A 231 -7.06 22.51 -24.62
N ILE A 232 -7.72 21.48 -24.10
CA ILE A 232 -7.55 21.03 -22.71
C ILE A 232 -6.31 20.13 -22.63
N LEU A 233 -5.34 20.55 -21.84
CA LEU A 233 -4.06 19.86 -21.65
C LEU A 233 -4.20 18.68 -20.67
N HIS A 234 -4.78 18.94 -19.49
CA HIS A 234 -4.96 17.96 -18.42
C HIS A 234 -6.35 18.03 -17.81
N LEU A 235 -6.86 16.87 -17.41
CA LEU A 235 -8.09 16.70 -16.64
C LEU A 235 -7.78 15.79 -15.45
N LEU A 236 -8.09 16.28 -14.24
CA LEU A 236 -7.87 15.58 -12.98
C LEU A 236 -9.19 15.52 -12.20
N LEU A 237 -9.42 14.41 -11.50
CA LEU A 237 -10.63 14.16 -10.74
C LEU A 237 -10.32 13.92 -9.26
N ASP A 238 -10.84 14.80 -8.39
CA ASP A 238 -10.88 14.59 -6.94
C ASP A 238 -12.26 14.02 -6.56
N TRP A 239 -12.41 12.71 -6.74
CA TRP A 239 -13.69 12.03 -6.48
C TRP A 239 -14.14 12.13 -5.00
N PRO A 240 -13.26 12.12 -3.97
CA PRO A 240 -13.68 12.31 -2.59
C PRO A 240 -14.27 13.71 -2.35
N LYS A 241 -13.66 14.77 -2.91
CA LYS A 241 -14.16 16.15 -2.78
C LYS A 241 -15.22 16.54 -3.81
N ARG A 242 -15.46 15.69 -4.80
CA ARG A 242 -16.41 15.91 -5.91
C ARG A 242 -16.04 17.14 -6.76
N VAL A 243 -14.76 17.30 -7.07
CA VAL A 243 -14.23 18.41 -7.86
C VAL A 243 -13.45 17.89 -9.07
N LEU A 244 -13.65 18.53 -10.22
CA LEU A 244 -12.80 18.40 -11.40
C LEU A 244 -11.81 19.56 -11.44
N TYR A 245 -10.57 19.27 -11.81
CA TYR A 245 -9.57 20.27 -12.14
C TYR A 245 -9.13 20.09 -13.58
N TRP A 246 -8.92 21.18 -14.30
CA TRP A 246 -8.37 21.10 -15.65
C TRP A 246 -7.55 22.32 -16.00
N VAL A 247 -6.71 22.13 -17.00
CA VAL A 247 -5.88 23.18 -17.57
C VAL A 247 -6.19 23.28 -19.05
N GLU A 248 -6.67 24.46 -19.45
CA GLU A 248 -6.84 24.83 -20.86
C GLU A 248 -5.63 25.65 -21.30
N SER A 249 -5.16 25.44 -22.53
CA SER A 249 -4.03 26.17 -23.08
C SER A 249 -4.24 27.68 -23.00
N GLY A 250 -3.24 28.38 -22.45
CA GLY A 250 -3.30 29.84 -22.22
C GLY A 250 -4.14 30.27 -21.01
N LYS A 251 -4.69 29.34 -20.21
CA LYS A 251 -5.45 29.66 -18.99
C LYS A 251 -4.78 29.12 -17.74
N HIS A 252 -5.15 29.69 -16.62
CA HIS A 252 -4.79 29.24 -15.27
C HIS A 252 -5.54 27.96 -14.90
N LEU A 253 -5.13 27.30 -13.80
CA LEU A 253 -5.78 26.07 -13.35
C LEU A 253 -7.23 26.36 -12.94
N GLN A 254 -8.17 25.65 -13.56
CA GLN A 254 -9.60 25.81 -13.32
C GLN A 254 -10.11 24.64 -12.49
N SER A 255 -11.24 24.86 -11.80
CA SER A 255 -12.00 23.80 -11.13
C SER A 255 -13.50 23.99 -11.28
N MET A 256 -14.25 22.90 -11.14
CA MET A 256 -15.72 22.91 -11.10
C MET A 256 -16.23 21.69 -10.31
N THR A 257 -17.48 21.75 -9.86
CA THR A 257 -18.16 20.59 -9.26
C THR A 257 -18.48 19.53 -10.33
N LEU A 258 -18.67 18.26 -9.91
CA LEU A 258 -18.96 17.15 -10.84
C LEU A 258 -20.27 17.27 -11.65
N ASP A 259 -21.12 18.25 -11.34
CA ASP A 259 -22.33 18.59 -12.09
C ASP A 259 -22.12 19.75 -13.08
N GLY A 260 -20.89 20.27 -13.20
CA GLY A 260 -20.50 21.35 -14.11
C GLY A 260 -20.74 22.75 -13.57
N LYS A 261 -21.06 22.90 -12.27
CA LYS A 261 -21.32 24.20 -11.64
C LYS A 261 -20.10 24.72 -10.86
N ASN A 262 -20.25 25.89 -10.24
CA ASN A 262 -19.26 26.51 -9.35
C ASN A 262 -17.85 26.55 -9.94
N ARG A 263 -17.77 26.94 -11.22
CA ARG A 263 -16.49 27.07 -11.90
C ARG A 263 -15.69 28.22 -11.31
N GLN A 264 -14.43 27.96 -11.01
CA GLN A 264 -13.52 28.93 -10.42
C GLN A 264 -12.08 28.67 -10.87
N GLU A 265 -11.29 29.73 -10.90
CA GLU A 265 -9.84 29.64 -11.03
C GLU A 265 -9.23 29.38 -9.65
N VAL A 266 -8.37 28.37 -9.55
CA VAL A 266 -7.79 27.93 -8.27
C VAL A 266 -6.30 28.18 -8.14
N TRP A 267 -5.59 28.34 -9.26
CA TRP A 267 -4.16 28.66 -9.22
C TRP A 267 -3.70 29.42 -10.46
N ARG A 268 -3.07 30.57 -10.23
CA ARG A 268 -2.43 31.36 -11.28
C ARG A 268 -1.08 30.75 -11.62
N GLY A 269 -1.01 30.16 -12.81
CA GLY A 269 0.22 29.61 -13.37
C GLY A 269 0.15 29.56 -14.89
N THR A 270 1.31 29.43 -15.51
CA THR A 270 1.47 29.14 -16.94
C THR A 270 1.76 27.67 -17.12
N TRP A 271 1.04 27.03 -18.03
CA TRP A 271 1.10 25.60 -18.25
C TRP A 271 1.37 25.31 -19.71
N THR A 272 2.18 24.29 -19.96
CA THR A 272 2.58 23.86 -21.30
C THR A 272 2.12 22.43 -21.55
N ALA A 273 2.01 22.02 -22.81
CA ALA A 273 1.54 20.70 -23.17
C ALA A 273 2.45 19.55 -22.70
N ASP A 274 3.71 19.85 -22.37
CA ASP A 274 4.71 18.92 -21.81
C ASP A 274 4.74 18.91 -20.27
N THR A 275 3.91 19.71 -19.61
CA THR A 275 3.74 19.65 -18.15
C THR A 275 3.00 18.36 -17.82
N HIS A 276 3.53 17.51 -16.94
CA HIS A 276 2.78 16.36 -16.42
C HIS A 276 2.21 16.71 -15.06
N MET A 277 0.94 16.33 -14.81
CA MET A 277 0.25 16.63 -13.55
C MET A 277 -0.31 15.36 -12.93
N ALA A 278 -0.24 15.28 -11.60
CA ALA A 278 -0.85 14.23 -10.80
C ALA A 278 -1.54 14.84 -9.58
N LEU A 279 -2.64 14.23 -9.15
CA LEU A 279 -3.38 14.64 -7.95
C LEU A 279 -3.11 13.65 -6.82
N ASP A 280 -2.67 14.15 -5.68
CA ASP A 280 -2.67 13.40 -4.42
C ASP A 280 -4.02 13.61 -3.71
N LEU A 281 -4.86 12.59 -3.74
CA LEU A 281 -6.18 12.60 -3.11
C LEU A 281 -6.10 12.74 -1.57
N GLY A 282 -5.05 12.21 -0.95
CA GLY A 282 -4.90 12.19 0.52
C GLY A 282 -4.57 13.57 1.09
N SER A 283 -3.67 14.30 0.44
CA SER A 283 -3.34 15.68 0.83
C SER A 283 -4.19 16.74 0.10
N SER A 284 -4.92 16.35 -0.94
CA SER A 284 -5.61 17.25 -1.87
C SER A 284 -4.66 18.28 -2.49
N SER A 285 -3.55 17.79 -3.00
CA SER A 285 -2.50 18.61 -3.61
C SER A 285 -2.27 18.17 -5.04
N ILE A 286 -2.01 19.12 -5.93
CA ILE A 286 -1.63 18.84 -7.31
C ILE A 286 -0.11 18.95 -7.40
N LEU A 287 0.50 17.92 -7.97
CA LEU A 287 1.91 17.81 -8.27
C LEU A 287 2.10 17.98 -9.77
N TRP A 288 3.10 18.74 -10.18
CA TRP A 288 3.43 18.86 -11.60
C TRP A 288 4.92 18.97 -11.86
N THR A 289 5.31 18.62 -13.08
CA THR A 289 6.68 18.79 -13.56
C THR A 289 6.87 20.19 -14.15
N THR A 290 7.94 20.87 -13.77
CA THR A 290 8.36 22.13 -14.41
C THR A 290 9.68 21.91 -15.14
N ARG A 291 9.77 22.38 -16.38
CA ARG A 291 11.05 22.42 -17.11
C ARG A 291 11.81 23.70 -16.71
N GLY A 292 12.74 23.57 -15.76
CA GLY A 292 13.79 24.58 -15.53
C GLY A 292 14.99 24.29 -16.43
N LEU A 293 15.90 25.26 -16.62
CA LEU A 293 17.15 25.18 -17.41
C LEU A 293 17.87 23.81 -17.26
N GLY A 294 17.48 22.81 -18.06
CA GLY A 294 18.05 21.46 -18.06
C GLY A 294 17.61 20.48 -16.97
N LYS A 295 16.65 20.79 -16.08
CA LYS A 295 16.18 19.85 -15.02
C LYS A 295 14.65 19.89 -14.86
N HIS A 296 14.04 18.70 -14.72
CA HIS A 296 12.66 18.56 -14.29
C HIS A 296 12.58 18.70 -12.77
N HIS A 297 11.81 19.67 -12.28
CA HIS A 297 11.50 19.83 -10.86
C HIS A 297 10.04 19.45 -10.61
N ALA A 298 9.74 18.91 -9.44
CA ALA A 298 8.37 18.70 -8.98
C ALA A 298 7.95 19.89 -8.12
N ALA A 299 6.83 20.53 -8.46
CA ALA A 299 6.19 21.56 -7.65
C ALA A 299 4.84 21.05 -7.15
N SER A 300 4.41 21.54 -5.99
CA SER A 300 3.15 21.17 -5.35
C SER A 300 2.35 22.41 -4.98
N ALA A 301 1.04 22.38 -5.21
CA ALA A 301 0.09 23.31 -4.62
C ALA A 301 -0.86 22.53 -3.71
N VAL A 302 -0.89 22.88 -2.42
CA VAL A 302 -1.80 22.28 -1.42
C VAL A 302 -3.11 23.05 -1.43
N GLY A 303 -4.24 22.37 -1.60
CA GLY A 303 -5.58 22.98 -1.57
C GLY A 303 -6.04 23.54 -0.22
N ARG A 304 -5.13 23.83 0.72
CA ARG A 304 -5.44 24.45 2.02
C ARG A 304 -4.99 25.91 2.01
N SER A 305 -5.98 26.80 1.88
CA SER A 305 -5.84 28.26 1.88
C SER A 305 -5.05 28.83 0.69
N LEU A 306 -5.68 28.82 -0.48
CA LEU A 306 -5.23 29.53 -1.68
C LEU A 306 -5.59 31.02 -1.57
N ARG A 307 -4.92 31.72 -0.64
CA ARG A 307 -4.73 33.18 -0.67
C ARG A 307 -3.28 33.47 -0.29
N GLY A 308 -2.53 33.93 -1.28
CA GLY A 308 -1.19 34.49 -1.21
C GLY A 308 -0.88 35.05 -2.59
#